data_AF-A0A5N6H637-F1
#
_entry.id   AF-A0A5N6H637-F1
#
_cell.length_a   1.000
_cell.length_b   1.000
_cell.length_c   1.000
_cell.angle_alpha   90.00
_cell.angle_beta   90.00
_cell.angle_gamma   90.00
#
_symmetry.space_group_name_H-M   'P 1'
#
loop_
_entity.id
_entity.type
_entity.pdbx_description
1 polymer ?
#
loop_
_entity_poly.entity_id
_entity_poly.type
_entity_poly.pdbx_seq_one_letter_code
_entity_poly.pdbx_strand_id
1 'polypeptide(L)'
;MDTPLSVAVSRGHLLVVEALLNRLDVDTNFTNDRGGTLLHVAVLNGHVSVMEMLIHWTGLEINEQDDRGQTAVSLAAEHGQERAVAFLVTKADTNVRNA
;
A
#
# COMPACT_ATOMS: atom_id res chain seq x y z
N MET A 1 2.68 -15.57 -2.66
CA MET A 1 2.57 -15.86 -4.12
C MET A 1 2.43 -14.52 -4.84
N ASP A 2 3.28 -14.25 -5.83
CA ASP A 2 3.22 -12.97 -6.56
C ASP A 2 2.05 -12.94 -7.55
N THR A 3 1.16 -11.96 -7.38
CA THR A 3 0.11 -11.62 -8.35
C THR A 3 0.60 -10.55 -9.33
N PRO A 4 0.02 -10.44 -10.54
CA PRO A 4 0.37 -9.36 -11.47
C PRO A 4 0.27 -7.96 -10.84
N LEU A 5 -0.74 -7.76 -9.97
CA LEU A 5 -0.89 -6.51 -9.22
C LEU A 5 0.26 -6.29 -8.25
N SER A 6 0.64 -7.29 -7.44
CA SER A 6 1.75 -7.17 -6.48
C SER A 6 3.09 -6.86 -7.16
N VAL A 7 3.33 -7.42 -8.36
CA VAL A 7 4.54 -7.15 -9.15
C VAL A 7 4.51 -5.73 -9.73
N ALA A 8 3.36 -5.25 -10.20
CA ALA A 8 3.22 -3.89 -10.69
C ALA A 8 3.42 -2.86 -9.55
N VAL A 9 2.88 -3.17 -8.37
CA VAL A 9 3.02 -2.37 -7.15
C VAL A 9 4.48 -2.30 -6.70
N SER A 10 5.18 -3.45 -6.60
CA SER A 10 6.58 -3.50 -6.17
C SER A 10 7.53 -2.77 -7.11
N ARG A 11 7.19 -2.68 -8.40
CA ARG A 11 7.97 -1.96 -9.41
C ARG A 11 7.55 -0.50 -9.62
N GLY A 12 6.48 -0.04 -8.96
CA GLY A 12 6.00 1.32 -9.10
C GLY A 12 5.35 1.63 -10.45
N HIS A 13 4.86 0.61 -11.17
CA HIS A 13 4.27 0.75 -12.50
C HIS A 13 2.83 1.30 -12.40
N LEU A 14 2.70 2.59 -12.08
CA LEU A 14 1.42 3.25 -11.77
C LEU A 14 0.30 2.96 -12.79
N LEU A 15 0.58 3.13 -14.09
CA LEU A 15 -0.43 2.90 -15.14
C LEU A 15 -0.86 1.44 -15.25
N VAL A 16 0.02 0.49 -14.90
CA VAL A 16 -0.32 -0.94 -14.88
C VAL A 16 -1.16 -1.25 -13.65
N VAL A 17 -0.82 -0.68 -12.49
CA VAL A 17 -1.65 -0.78 -11.27
C VAL A 17 -3.05 -0.25 -11.55
N GLU A 18 -3.17 0.92 -12.18
CA GLU A 18 -4.46 1.52 -12.56
C GLU A 18 -5.25 0.61 -13.51
N ALA A 19 -4.62 0.10 -14.56
CA ALA A 19 -5.27 -0.78 -15.53
C ALA A 19 -5.76 -2.09 -14.89
N LEU A 20 -5.02 -2.62 -13.91
CA LEU A 20 -5.42 -3.82 -13.17
C LEU A 20 -6.57 -3.53 -12.21
N LEU A 21 -6.50 -2.47 -11.41
CA LEU A 21 -7.54 -2.11 -10.44
C LEU A 21 -8.88 -1.74 -11.09
N ASN A 22 -8.86 -1.28 -12.35
CA ASN A 22 -10.10 -1.03 -13.12
C ASN A 22 -10.82 -2.32 -13.56
N ARG A 23 -10.26 -3.51 -13.34
CA ARG A 23 -10.92 -4.77 -13.64
C ARG A 23 -11.76 -5.22 -12.45
N LEU A 24 -12.99 -5.68 -12.73
CA LEU A 24 -13.98 -6.07 -11.71
C LEU A 24 -13.55 -7.28 -10.86
N ASP A 25 -12.59 -8.07 -11.34
CA ASP A 25 -12.19 -9.38 -10.81
C ASP A 25 -10.80 -9.39 -10.16
N VAL A 26 -10.14 -8.23 -10.01
CA VAL A 26 -8.80 -8.19 -9.41
C VAL A 26 -8.88 -8.30 -7.90
N ASP A 27 -8.26 -9.37 -7.38
CA ASP A 27 -8.06 -9.56 -5.96
C ASP A 27 -6.97 -8.61 -5.45
N THR A 28 -7.35 -7.80 -4.46
CA THR A 28 -6.47 -6.84 -3.78
C THR A 28 -6.07 -7.31 -2.39
N ASN A 29 -6.64 -8.44 -1.91
CA ASN A 29 -6.29 -9.08 -0.66
C ASN A 29 -4.99 -9.90 -0.81
N PHE A 30 -3.90 -9.18 -1.09
CA PHE A 30 -2.58 -9.75 -1.21
C PHE A 30 -1.82 -9.59 0.11
N THR A 31 -1.18 -10.68 0.53
CA THR A 31 -0.22 -10.71 1.63
C THR A 31 1.01 -11.46 1.16
N ASN A 32 2.20 -10.89 1.37
CA ASN A 32 3.47 -11.56 1.08
C ASN A 32 3.90 -12.48 2.24
N ASP A 33 5.03 -13.17 2.08
CA ASP A 33 5.55 -14.14 3.06
C ASP A 33 6.00 -13.52 4.41
N ARG A 34 5.85 -12.20 4.57
CA ARG A 34 6.14 -11.47 5.82
C ARG A 34 4.88 -10.81 6.40
N GLY A 35 3.70 -11.21 5.97
CA GLY A 35 2.45 -10.58 6.41
C GLY A 35 2.19 -9.21 5.77
N GLY A 36 3.05 -8.77 4.84
CA GLY A 36 2.95 -7.44 4.25
C GLY A 36 1.90 -7.36 3.14
N THR A 37 0.99 -6.39 3.26
CA THR A 37 0.01 -6.03 2.23
C THR A 37 0.63 -5.31 1.02
N LEU A 38 -0.17 -5.03 -0.02
CA LEU A 38 0.26 -4.20 -1.16
C LEU A 38 0.79 -2.83 -0.72
N LEU A 39 0.22 -2.24 0.34
CA LEU A 39 0.66 -0.94 0.85
C LEU A 39 2.05 -1.02 1.47
N HIS A 40 2.36 -2.09 2.23
CA HIS A 40 3.70 -2.34 2.75
C HIS A 40 4.71 -2.46 1.61
N VAL A 41 4.37 -3.20 0.55
CA VAL A 41 5.24 -3.37 -0.62
C VAL A 41 5.49 -2.03 -1.33
N ALA A 42 4.46 -1.20 -1.52
CA ALA A 42 4.62 0.13 -2.12
C ALA A 42 5.53 1.03 -1.27
N VAL A 43 5.41 0.98 0.05
CA VAL A 43 6.27 1.71 1.00
C VAL A 43 7.71 1.23 0.94
N LEU A 44 7.96 -0.07 1.02
CA LEU A 44 9.33 -0.60 0.99
C LEU A 44 10.11 -0.15 -0.26
N ASN A 45 9.40 0.11 -1.37
CA ASN A 45 10.00 0.58 -2.62
C ASN A 45 9.85 2.10 -2.86
N GLY A 46 9.25 2.85 -1.93
CA GLY A 46 9.14 4.31 -1.99
C GLY A 46 8.16 4.86 -3.05
N HIS A 47 7.20 4.06 -3.49
CA HIS A 47 6.30 4.40 -4.60
C HIS A 47 5.05 5.16 -4.13
N VAL A 48 5.22 6.42 -3.73
CA VAL A 48 4.14 7.24 -3.13
C VAL A 48 2.89 7.34 -4.03
N SER A 49 3.04 7.52 -5.34
CA SER A 49 1.90 7.57 -6.26
C SER A 49 1.12 6.26 -6.32
N VAL A 50 1.80 5.12 -6.15
CA VAL A 50 1.14 3.81 -6.05
C VAL A 50 0.43 3.66 -4.70
N MET A 51 1.02 4.15 -3.61
CA MET A 51 0.34 4.17 -2.29
C MET A 51 -0.98 4.93 -2.38
N GLU A 52 -0.98 6.10 -3.04
CA GLU A 52 -2.18 6.91 -3.22
C GLU A 52 -3.26 6.18 -4.02
N MET A 53 -2.86 5.54 -5.11
CA MET A 53 -3.79 4.76 -5.92
C MET A 53 -4.37 3.57 -5.15
N LEU A 54 -3.54 2.82 -4.42
CA LEU A 54 -4.03 1.70 -3.61
C LEU A 54 -5.03 2.18 -2.55
N ILE A 55 -4.71 3.23 -1.78
CA ILE A 55 -5.62 3.74 -0.73
C ILE A 55 -6.94 4.25 -1.32
N HIS A 56 -6.92 4.85 -2.51
CA HIS A 56 -8.14 5.40 -3.11
C HIS A 56 -9.05 4.33 -3.73
N TRP A 57 -8.46 3.32 -4.37
CA TRP A 57 -9.20 2.36 -5.21
C TRP A 57 -9.46 1.03 -4.52
N THR A 58 -8.83 0.77 -3.38
CA THR A 58 -8.99 -0.49 -2.64
C THR A 58 -9.54 -0.24 -1.25
N GLY A 59 -10.23 -1.23 -0.69
CA GLY A 59 -10.67 -1.22 0.71
C GLY A 59 -9.60 -1.69 1.69
N LEU A 60 -8.31 -1.52 1.38
CA LEU A 60 -7.21 -1.92 2.26
C LEU A 60 -7.28 -1.16 3.59
N GLU A 61 -7.09 -1.86 4.70
CA GLU A 61 -6.90 -1.22 6.00
C GLU A 61 -5.47 -0.62 6.07
N ILE A 62 -5.39 0.70 6.18
CA ILE A 62 -4.12 1.45 6.15
C ILE A 62 -3.22 1.06 7.32
N ASN A 63 -3.82 0.70 8.46
CA ASN A 63 -3.11 0.33 9.69
C ASN A 63 -2.90 -1.17 9.86
N GLU A 64 -3.08 -1.98 8.81
CA GLU A 64 -2.72 -3.39 8.87
C GLU A 64 -1.25 -3.55 9.28
N GLN A 65 -1.00 -4.57 10.10
CA GLN A 65 0.32 -4.92 10.58
C GLN A 65 0.84 -6.13 9.82
N ASP A 66 2.11 -6.07 9.45
CA ASP A 66 2.85 -7.23 8.96
C ASP A 66 3.18 -8.22 10.10
N ASP A 67 3.86 -9.34 9.80
CA ASP A 67 4.18 -10.38 10.78
C ASP A 67 5.11 -9.89 11.90
N ARG A 68 5.73 -8.71 11.74
CA ARG A 68 6.58 -8.05 12.74
C ARG A 68 5.84 -6.99 13.54
N GLY A 69 4.53 -6.82 13.32
CA GLY A 69 3.74 -5.77 13.95
C GLY A 69 3.96 -4.39 13.33
N GLN A 70 4.61 -4.29 12.17
CA GLN A 70 4.91 -3.02 11.51
C GLN A 70 3.75 -2.63 10.59
N THR A 71 3.35 -1.36 10.64
CA THR A 71 2.40 -0.79 9.68
C THR A 71 3.16 -0.17 8.51
N ALA A 72 2.45 0.14 7.42
CA ALA A 72 3.02 0.88 6.31
C ALA A 72 3.66 2.23 6.75
N VAL A 73 3.07 2.92 7.73
CA VAL A 73 3.63 4.16 8.29
C VAL A 73 4.92 3.91 9.07
N SER A 74 4.96 2.86 9.90
CA SER A 74 6.16 2.58 10.71
C SER A 74 7.33 2.13 9.83
N LEU A 75 7.08 1.37 8.77
CA LEU A 75 8.10 1.05 7.76
C LEU A 75 8.61 2.31 7.05
N ALA A 76 7.72 3.22 6.64
CA ALA A 76 8.11 4.46 5.98
C ALA A 76 9.02 5.31 6.90
N ALA A 77 8.70 5.37 8.20
CA ALA A 77 9.50 6.08 9.19
C ALA A 77 10.86 5.41 9.44
N GLU A 78 10.91 4.09 9.57
CA GLU A 78 12.16 3.32 9.74
C GLU A 78 13.13 3.55 8.57
N HIS A 79 12.60 3.60 7.36
CA HIS A 79 13.39 3.82 6.14
C HIS A 79 13.64 5.30 5.80
N GLY A 80 13.22 6.24 6.65
CA GLY A 80 13.43 7.69 6.43
C GLY A 80 12.67 8.26 5.22
N GLN A 81 11.55 7.67 4.83
CA GLN A 81 10.76 8.08 3.67
C GLN A 81 9.78 9.21 4.02
N GLU A 82 10.30 10.42 4.19
CA GLU A 82 9.54 11.60 4.64
C GLU A 82 8.23 11.83 3.88
N ARG A 83 8.26 11.71 2.54
CA ARG A 83 7.06 11.89 1.70
C ARG A 83 6.00 10.82 1.93
N ALA A 84 6.42 9.56 2.11
CA ALA A 84 5.51 8.46 2.39
C ALA A 84 4.89 8.61 3.80
N VAL A 85 5.69 8.98 4.80
CA VAL A 85 5.19 9.26 6.16
C VAL A 85 4.15 10.39 6.12
N ALA A 86 4.49 11.54 5.53
CA ALA A 86 3.59 12.69 5.46
C ALA A 86 2.26 12.32 4.76
N PHE A 87 2.34 11.56 3.67
CA PHE A 87 1.17 11.10 2.93
C PHE A 87 0.30 10.14 3.76
N LEU A 88 0.90 9.08 4.30
CA LEU A 88 0.18 8.03 5.01
C LEU A 88 -0.44 8.51 6.33
N VAL A 89 0.27 9.35 7.10
CA VAL A 89 -0.29 9.95 8.32
C VAL A 89 -1.51 10.81 8.00
N THR A 90 -1.43 11.64 6.95
CA THR A 90 -2.56 12.46 6.51
C THR A 90 -3.78 11.60 6.13
N LYS A 91 -3.56 10.46 5.46
CA LYS A 91 -4.64 9.57 5.06
C LYS A 91 -5.21 8.76 6.22
N ALA A 92 -4.36 8.26 7.12
CA ALA A 92 -4.78 7.53 8.32
C ALA A 92 -5.69 8.40 9.21
N ASP A 93 -5.32 9.67 9.44
CA ASP A 93 -6.13 10.61 10.24
C ASP A 93 -7.51 10.89 9.63
N THR A 94 -7.61 10.90 8.30
CA THR A 94 -8.91 11.07 7.61
C THR A 94 -9.78 9.81 7.64
N ASN A 95 -9.18 8.63 7.72
CA ASN A 95 -9.93 7.37 7.81
C ASN A 95 -10.62 7.24 9.18
N VAL A 96 -9.95 7.66 10.26
CA VAL A 96 -10.52 7.62 11.63
C VAL A 96 -11.69 8.61 11.82
N ARG A 97 -11.77 9.67 11.01
CA ARG A 97 -12.81 10.71 11.13
C ARG A 97 -14.11 10.40 10.38
N ASN A 98 -14.11 9.37 9.52
CA ASN A 98 -15.26 8.98 8.71
C ASN A 98 -15.87 7.62 9.14
N ALA A 99 -15.48 7.11 10.31
CA ALA A 99 -16.01 5.88 10.93
C ALA A 99 -17.09 6.17 11.98
#